data_AF-A0AAV6TMV3-F1
#
_entry.id   AF-A0AAV6TMV3-F1
#
_cell.length_a   1.000
_cell.length_b   1.000
_cell.length_c   1.000
_cell.angle_alpha   90.00
_cell.angle_beta   90.00
_cell.angle_gamma   90.00
#
_symmetry.space_group_name_H-M   'P 1'
#
loop_
_entity.id
_entity.type
_entity.pdbx_description
1 polymer ?
#
loop_
_entity_poly.entity_id
_entity_poly.type
_entity_poly.pdbx_seq_one_letter_code
_entity_poly.pdbx_strand_id
1 'polypeptide(L)'
;NQVGKIKGLCQEPCLNGGRCIGPDRCACVYGFTGRRCERDYRTGPCFRRVRNQFCAGQLTGVVCTRQLCCATVGVAWGHPCEQCPSKMDCDRGFITNIQSRSCQGM
;
A
#
# COMPACT_ATOMS: atom_id res chain seq x y z
N ASN A 1 2.57 -6.45 41.39
CA ASN A 1 1.23 -5.98 40.99
C ASN A 1 1.33 -4.66 40.25
N GLN A 2 1.47 -4.70 38.92
CA GLN A 2 1.52 -3.49 38.09
C GLN A 2 0.12 -2.92 37.93
N VAL A 3 -0.19 -1.98 38.83
CA VAL A 3 -1.32 -1.07 38.76
C VAL A 3 -1.19 -0.22 37.48
N GLY A 4 -2.20 -0.30 36.59
CA GLY A 4 -2.52 0.80 35.68
C GLY A 4 -1.94 0.79 34.25
N LYS A 5 -2.15 -0.28 33.46
CA LYS A 5 -2.14 -0.12 31.99
C LYS A 5 -3.47 0.51 31.57
N ILE A 6 -3.52 1.83 31.38
CA ILE A 6 -4.59 2.43 30.57
C ILE A 6 -4.27 2.03 29.12
N LYS A 7 -4.72 0.82 28.78
CA LYS A 7 -4.42 0.12 27.52
C LYS A 7 -5.25 0.79 26.42
N GLY A 8 -4.69 1.80 25.78
CA GLY A 8 -5.30 2.54 24.67
C GLY A 8 -5.58 1.63 23.46
N LEU A 9 -6.78 1.07 23.46
CA LEU A 9 -7.58 0.54 22.35
C LEU A 9 -7.03 -0.60 21.45
N CYS A 10 -5.77 -0.72 21.01
CA CYS A 10 -5.36 -1.79 20.06
C CYS A 10 -4.24 -2.66 20.64
N GLN A 11 -4.30 -3.99 20.45
CA GLN A 11 -3.23 -4.90 20.86
C GLN A 11 -1.99 -4.76 19.94
N GLU A 12 -2.23 -4.58 18.64
CA GLU A 12 -1.21 -4.23 17.65
C GLU A 12 -1.43 -2.80 17.12
N PRO A 13 -0.37 -2.02 16.85
CA PRO A 13 -0.53 -0.65 16.37
C PRO A 13 -1.12 -0.60 14.96
N CYS A 14 -1.99 0.38 14.69
CA CYS A 14 -2.42 0.71 13.34
C CYS A 14 -1.25 1.25 12.50
N LEU A 15 -1.16 0.87 11.23
CA LEU A 15 -0.14 1.25 10.28
C LEU A 15 -0.60 2.45 9.42
N ASN A 16 0.32 3.02 8.64
CA ASN A 16 0.03 4.06 7.63
C ASN A 16 -0.78 5.26 8.16
N GLY A 17 -0.51 5.67 9.41
CA GLY A 17 -1.19 6.81 10.04
C GLY A 17 -2.61 6.52 10.54
N GLY A 18 -3.03 5.25 10.57
CA GLY A 18 -4.32 4.86 11.15
C GLY A 18 -4.40 5.18 12.65
N ARG A 19 -5.59 5.53 13.13
CA ARG A 19 -5.84 5.82 14.55
C ARG A 19 -6.62 4.67 15.18
N CYS A 20 -6.17 4.22 16.34
CA CYS A 20 -6.92 3.22 17.07
C CYS A 20 -8.21 3.84 17.66
N ILE A 21 -9.37 3.25 17.35
CA ILE A 21 -10.70 3.74 17.75
C ILE A 21 -11.51 2.70 18.58
N GLY A 22 -10.97 1.50 18.79
CA GLY A 22 -11.51 0.50 19.69
C GLY A 22 -10.60 -0.74 19.79
N PRO A 23 -10.98 -1.74 20.61
CA PRO A 23 -10.34 -3.06 20.68
C PRO A 23 -10.04 -3.63 19.30
N ASP A 24 -8.75 -3.67 18.92
CA ASP A 24 -8.24 -4.13 17.63
C ASP A 24 -8.96 -3.52 16.41
N ARG A 25 -9.45 -2.29 16.58
CA ARG A 25 -10.18 -1.54 15.55
C ARG A 25 -9.46 -0.25 15.21
N CYS A 26 -8.96 -0.21 13.98
CA CYS A 26 -8.30 0.96 13.41
C CYS A 26 -9.24 1.77 12.51
N ALA A 27 -9.22 3.10 12.68
CA ALA A 27 -9.72 4.05 11.70
C ALA A 27 -8.59 4.40 10.73
N CYS A 28 -8.72 3.98 9.49
CA CYS A 28 -7.70 4.18 8.46
C CYS A 28 -7.87 5.54 7.78
N VAL A 29 -6.73 6.14 7.41
CA VAL A 29 -6.70 7.31 6.54
C VAL A 29 -7.19 6.90 5.15
N TYR A 30 -7.79 7.84 4.41
CA TYR A 30 -8.21 7.62 3.03
C TYR A 30 -7.07 7.01 2.20
N GLY A 31 -7.36 5.94 1.47
CA GLY A 31 -6.35 5.20 0.72
C GLY A 31 -5.76 3.98 1.43
N PHE A 32 -6.02 3.77 2.72
CA PHE A 32 -5.56 2.59 3.46
C PHE A 32 -6.72 1.78 4.04
N THR A 33 -6.57 0.46 4.04
CA THR A 33 -7.59 -0.48 4.52
C THR A 33 -6.92 -1.72 5.15
N GLY A 34 -7.72 -2.65 5.65
CA GLY A 34 -7.25 -3.79 6.46
C GLY A 34 -7.50 -3.56 7.96
N ARG A 35 -7.28 -4.60 8.77
CA ARG A 35 -7.55 -4.52 10.22
C ARG A 35 -6.67 -3.48 10.90
N ARG A 36 -5.46 -3.32 10.39
CA ARG A 36 -4.43 -2.41 10.87
C ARG A 36 -4.07 -1.34 9.85
N CYS A 37 -4.88 -1.10 8.82
CA CYS A 37 -4.58 -0.14 7.74
C CYS A 37 -3.31 -0.50 6.94
N GLU A 38 -2.97 -1.78 6.88
CA GLU A 38 -1.79 -2.33 6.22
C GLU A 38 -1.86 -2.29 4.68
N ARG A 39 -3.07 -2.25 4.11
CA ARG A 39 -3.28 -2.39 2.68
C ARG A 39 -3.50 -1.03 2.01
N ASP A 40 -2.59 -0.66 1.13
CA ASP A 40 -2.65 0.55 0.32
C ASP A 40 -3.56 0.32 -0.91
N TYR A 41 -4.71 1.01 -0.96
CA TYR A 41 -5.61 1.01 -2.11
C TYR A 41 -5.64 2.36 -2.83
N ARG A 42 -4.74 3.29 -2.48
CA ARG A 42 -4.66 4.57 -3.18
C ARG A 42 -4.50 4.32 -4.67
N THR A 43 -5.23 5.10 -5.46
CA THR A 43 -5.18 5.08 -6.92
C THR A 43 -4.49 6.34 -7.42
N GLY A 44 -3.67 6.21 -8.45
CA GLY A 44 -2.79 7.29 -8.88
C GLY A 44 -2.13 7.03 -10.23
N PRO A 45 -1.39 8.01 -10.76
CA PRO A 45 -0.66 7.88 -12.01
C PRO A 45 0.46 6.85 -11.90
N CYS A 46 0.58 6.00 -12.92
CA CYS A 46 1.69 5.05 -13.04
C CYS A 46 2.77 5.60 -13.96
N PHE A 47 4.03 5.48 -13.56
CA PHE A 47 5.19 5.97 -14.31
C PHE A 47 6.09 4.82 -14.73
N ARG A 48 6.45 4.81 -16.00
CA ARG A 48 7.33 3.78 -16.58
C ARG A 48 8.81 4.14 -16.51
N ARG A 49 9.16 5.36 -16.12
CA ARG A 49 10.55 5.85 -15.99
C ARG A 49 10.70 6.74 -14.76
N VAL A 50 11.87 6.68 -14.12
CA VAL A 50 12.30 7.64 -13.10
C VAL A 50 13.62 8.25 -13.56
N ARG A 51 13.74 9.58 -13.49
CA ARG A 51 14.97 10.33 -13.79
C ARG A 51 15.25 11.31 -12.65
N ASN A 52 16.39 11.19 -11.98
CA ASN A 52 16.82 12.08 -10.90
C ASN A 52 15.73 12.35 -9.84
N GLN A 53 15.07 11.30 -9.32
CA GLN A 53 13.93 11.40 -8.38
C GLN A 53 12.62 11.95 -8.96
N PHE A 54 12.58 12.32 -10.24
CA PHE A 54 11.36 12.73 -10.93
C PHE A 54 10.74 11.56 -11.70
N CYS A 55 9.45 11.35 -11.45
CA CYS A 55 8.60 10.43 -12.17
C CYS A 55 8.34 10.93 -13.60
N ALA A 56 8.63 10.10 -14.61
CA ALA A 56 8.48 10.45 -16.02
C ALA A 56 7.81 9.32 -16.81
N GLY A 57 7.21 9.68 -17.95
CA GLY A 57 6.47 8.71 -18.77
C GLY A 57 5.24 8.16 -18.04
N GLN A 58 4.42 9.08 -17.52
CA GLN A 58 3.10 8.76 -16.99
C GLN A 58 2.26 8.05 -18.05
N LEU A 59 1.58 6.96 -17.68
CA LEU A 59 0.53 6.38 -18.51
C LEU A 59 -0.71 7.26 -18.39
N THR A 60 -0.92 8.14 -19.37
CA THR A 60 -2.09 9.03 -19.42
C THR A 60 -3.39 8.23 -19.50
N GLY A 61 -4.38 8.61 -18.70
CA GLY A 61 -5.68 7.91 -18.64
C GLY A 61 -5.69 6.61 -17.83
N VAL A 62 -4.53 6.12 -17.36
CA VAL A 62 -4.44 4.94 -16.50
C VAL A 62 -4.23 5.36 -15.06
N VAL A 63 -5.31 5.33 -14.27
CA VAL A 63 -5.24 5.46 -12.81
C VAL A 63 -5.33 4.05 -12.23
N CYS A 64 -4.28 3.62 -11.55
CA CYS A 64 -4.20 2.29 -10.96
C CYS A 64 -3.65 2.35 -9.53
N THR A 65 -3.71 1.24 -8.81
CA THR A 65 -3.09 1.14 -7.47
C THR A 65 -1.58 1.03 -7.59
N ARG A 66 -0.85 1.42 -6.53
CA ARG A 66 0.62 1.24 -6.45
C ARG A 66 1.01 -0.21 -6.72
N GLN A 67 0.28 -1.14 -6.12
CA GLN A 67 0.48 -2.57 -6.29
C GLN A 67 0.41 -2.96 -7.78
N LEU A 68 -0.61 -2.49 -8.49
CA LEU A 68 -0.82 -2.81 -9.92
C LEU A 68 0.26 -2.20 -10.81
N CYS A 69 0.60 -0.93 -10.58
CA CYS A 69 1.65 -0.25 -11.32
C CYS A 69 3.00 -0.95 -11.16
N CYS A 70 3.40 -1.23 -9.92
CA CYS A 70 4.68 -1.86 -9.60
C CYS A 70 4.74 -3.36 -9.96
N ALA A 71 3.60 -4.05 -9.98
CA ALA A 71 3.53 -5.45 -10.37
C ALA A 71 3.64 -5.64 -11.88
N THR A 72 3.42 -4.60 -12.69
CA THR A 72 3.42 -4.72 -14.16
C THR A 72 4.66 -4.08 -14.77
N VAL A 73 4.51 -2.89 -15.37
CA VAL A 73 5.52 -2.18 -16.15
C VAL A 73 5.98 -0.89 -15.46
N GLY A 74 5.33 -0.51 -14.37
CA GLY A 74 5.63 0.70 -13.62
C GLY A 74 6.89 0.58 -12.77
N VAL A 75 7.60 1.69 -12.65
CA VAL A 75 8.79 1.85 -11.78
C VAL A 75 8.55 2.86 -10.66
N ALA A 76 7.51 3.68 -10.80
CA ALA A 76 7.07 4.59 -9.75
C ALA A 76 5.58 4.91 -9.93
N TRP A 77 4.97 5.42 -8.88
CA TRP A 77 3.52 5.59 -8.80
C TRP A 77 3.16 6.80 -7.93
N GLY A 78 2.04 7.47 -8.26
CA GLY A 78 1.41 8.46 -7.40
C GLY A 78 1.94 9.90 -7.50
N HIS A 79 1.32 10.78 -6.73
CA HIS A 79 1.81 12.12 -6.44
C HIS A 79 1.75 12.31 -4.90
N PRO A 80 2.86 12.50 -4.17
CA PRO A 80 4.26 12.57 -4.62
C PRO A 80 4.74 11.27 -5.29
N CYS A 81 5.82 11.37 -6.09
CA CYS A 81 6.41 10.25 -6.83
C CYS A 81 6.97 9.19 -5.87
N GLU A 82 6.26 8.07 -5.69
CA GLU A 82 6.70 6.95 -4.87
C GLU A 82 7.34 5.89 -5.77
N GLN A 83 8.65 5.63 -5.59
CA GLN A 83 9.34 4.58 -6.34
C GLN A 83 8.82 3.20 -5.93
N CYS A 84 8.68 2.32 -6.92
CA CYS A 84 8.28 0.94 -6.69
C CYS A 84 9.33 0.20 -5.85
N PRO A 85 8.92 -0.68 -4.92
CA PRO A 85 9.86 -1.47 -4.15
C PRO A 85 10.65 -2.41 -5.07
N SER A 86 11.96 -2.55 -4.82
CA SER A 86 12.83 -3.42 -5.62
C SER A 86 12.46 -4.90 -5.51
N LYS A 87 11.78 -5.29 -4.42
CA LYS A 87 11.33 -6.65 -4.15
C LYS A 87 9.82 -6.63 -3.87
N MET A 88 9.06 -7.27 -4.75
CA MET A 88 7.64 -7.56 -4.57
C MET A 88 7.47 -9.03 -4.20
N ASP A 89 6.31 -9.38 -3.63
CA ASP A 89 5.99 -10.76 -3.25
C ASP A 89 5.78 -11.70 -4.45
N CYS A 90 5.46 -11.13 -5.61
CA CYS A 90 5.21 -11.85 -6.85
C CYS A 90 6.10 -11.30 -7.98
N ASP A 91 6.39 -12.16 -8.96
CA ASP A 91 7.09 -11.78 -10.19
C ASP A 91 6.28 -10.76 -11.00
N ARG A 92 6.97 -10.02 -11.88
CA ARG A 92 6.31 -9.06 -12.78
C ARG A 92 5.24 -9.75 -13.63
N GLY A 93 4.06 -9.14 -13.67
CA GLY A 93 2.86 -9.65 -14.34
C GLY A 93 1.85 -10.31 -13.41
N PHE A 94 2.20 -10.52 -12.13
CA PHE A 94 1.33 -11.22 -11.19
C PHE A 94 0.98 -10.35 -9.97
N ILE A 95 -0.29 -10.39 -9.57
CA ILE A 95 -0.78 -9.76 -8.35
C ILE A 95 -0.93 -10.84 -7.29
N THR A 96 -0.46 -10.58 -6.07
CA THR A 96 -0.69 -11.50 -4.94
C THR A 96 -2.18 -11.53 -4.58
N ASN A 97 -2.78 -12.71 -4.64
CA ASN A 97 -4.10 -12.95 -4.13
C ASN A 97 -4.04 -12.99 -2.61
N ILE A 98 -4.70 -12.05 -1.96
CA ILE A 98 -4.68 -11.90 -0.49
C ILE A 98 -5.34 -13.08 0.26
N GLN A 99 -6.22 -13.84 -0.39
CA GLN A 99 -6.93 -14.96 0.23
C GLN A 99 -6.11 -16.25 0.14
N SER A 100 -5.53 -16.53 -1.02
CA SER A 100 -4.76 -17.76 -1.27
C SER A 100 -3.25 -17.58 -1.12
N ARG A 101 -2.76 -16.34 -0.93
CA ARG A 101 -1.33 -15.95 -0.99
C ARG A 101 -0.64 -16.41 -2.28
N SER A 102 -1.41 -16.64 -3.33
CA SER A 102 -0.91 -17.11 -4.62
C SER A 102 -0.77 -15.94 -5.59
N CYS A 103 0.27 -15.96 -6.40
CA CYS A 103 0.47 -14.98 -7.47
C CYS A 103 -0.50 -15.29 -8.63
N GLN A 104 -1.47 -14.42 -8.85
CA GLN A 104 -2.44 -14.56 -9.93
C GLN A 104 -2.03 -13.64 -11.08
N GLY A 105 -1.86 -14.22 -12.26
CA GLY A 105 -1.63 -13.45 -13.47
C GLY A 105 -2.86 -12.62 -13.78
N MET A 106 -2.66 -11.43 -14.35
CA MET A 106 -3.75 -10.71 -15.00
C MET A 106 -4.11 -11.33 -16.34
#